data_AF-A0A7X9KJY0-F1
#
_entry.id   AF-A0A7X9KJY0-F1
#
_cell.length_a   1.000
_cell.length_b   1.000
_cell.length_c   1.000
_cell.angle_alpha   90.00
_cell.angle_beta   90.00
_cell.angle_gamma   90.00
#
_symmetry.space_group_name_H-M   'P 1'
#
loop_
_entity.id
_entity.type
_entity.pdbx_description
1 polymer ?
#
loop_
_entity_poly.entity_id
_entity_poly.type
_entity_poly.pdbx_seq_one_letter_code
_entity_poly.pdbx_strand_id
1 'polypeptide(L)'
;MQLSRSCRRRAWWVAAVVLSATVGPGSHVAVAAPPLVPRPPQFVLLSYDNAGNYPIVNRLRGMADRTNARLTFFLSGVFLLDVAHRTIYRPPDRSPGSSAIGFQGSYEGRTTQDSVAQLVRSLQAAQMEGHEVGSHLVGHFCGATGIGGWTRAQFAAELAQWASLTGDVDRNMGLASGGVLRAPLRGGRTPCLDGNPDQYLPAFAG
;
A
#
# COMPACT_ATOMS: atom_id res chain seq x y z
N MET A 1 23.42 -14.20 -49.68
CA MET A 1 24.68 -13.80 -49.02
C MET A 1 24.44 -13.70 -47.51
N GLN A 2 25.09 -14.59 -46.75
CA GLN A 2 25.51 -14.52 -45.33
C GLN A 2 24.54 -14.11 -44.19
N LEU A 3 24.09 -15.16 -43.47
CA LEU A 3 24.30 -15.47 -42.03
C LEU A 3 24.20 -14.37 -40.94
N SER A 4 23.21 -14.60 -40.05
CA SER A 4 23.34 -14.80 -38.58
C SER A 4 24.36 -13.95 -37.80
N ARG A 5 23.86 -13.15 -36.85
CA ARG A 5 24.65 -12.64 -35.71
C ARG A 5 24.23 -13.34 -34.42
N SER A 6 25.20 -14.09 -33.91
CA SER A 6 25.20 -15.03 -32.80
C SER A 6 24.80 -14.47 -31.44
N CYS A 7 24.00 -15.27 -30.73
CA CYS A 7 23.92 -15.34 -29.27
C CYS A 7 25.32 -15.65 -28.69
N ARG A 8 25.91 -14.71 -27.92
CA ARG A 8 27.17 -14.96 -27.21
C ARG A 8 26.89 -15.80 -25.96
N ARG A 9 27.04 -17.12 -26.08
CA ARG A 9 27.17 -18.01 -24.91
C ARG A 9 28.53 -17.74 -24.27
N ARG A 10 28.54 -17.32 -23.01
CA ARG A 10 29.77 -17.26 -22.20
C ARG A 10 30.23 -18.69 -21.94
N ALA A 11 31.41 -19.04 -22.43
CA ALA A 11 32.06 -20.30 -22.15
C ALA A 11 32.50 -20.31 -20.67
N TRP A 12 31.98 -21.25 -19.90
CA TRP A 12 32.54 -21.60 -18.60
C TRP A 12 33.58 -22.68 -18.85
N TRP A 13 34.83 -22.41 -18.47
CA TRP A 13 35.87 -23.41 -18.43
C TRP A 13 35.54 -24.39 -17.30
N VAL A 14 35.21 -25.63 -17.66
CA VAL A 14 35.22 -26.74 -16.69
C VAL A 14 36.63 -27.30 -16.69
N ALA A 15 37.41 -26.98 -15.67
CA ALA A 15 38.65 -27.70 -15.40
C ALA A 15 38.27 -29.08 -14.83
N ALA A 16 38.36 -30.11 -15.66
CA ALA A 16 38.29 -31.49 -15.20
C ALA A 16 39.63 -31.86 -14.56
N VAL A 17 39.70 -31.83 -13.23
CA VAL A 17 40.79 -32.44 -12.48
C VAL A 17 40.42 -33.91 -12.29
N VAL A 18 41.10 -34.81 -13.02
CA VAL A 18 41.01 -36.24 -12.76
C VAL A 18 42.02 -36.59 -11.66
N LEU A 19 41.53 -36.81 -10.45
CA LEU A 19 42.31 -37.48 -9.41
C LEU A 19 42.05 -38.98 -9.51
N SER A 20 43.05 -39.76 -9.92
CA SER A 20 43.04 -41.20 -9.67
C SER A 20 43.39 -41.44 -8.20
N ALA A 21 42.40 -41.88 -7.43
CA ALA A 21 42.61 -42.44 -6.10
C ALA A 21 42.30 -43.93 -6.13
N THR A 22 43.30 -44.77 -5.84
CA THR A 22 43.07 -46.18 -5.51
C THR A 22 42.47 -46.26 -4.11
N VAL A 23 41.16 -46.48 -4.04
CA VAL A 23 40.43 -46.61 -2.77
C VAL A 23 40.42 -48.09 -2.37
N GLY A 24 41.06 -48.42 -1.25
CA GLY A 24 40.96 -49.74 -0.64
C GLY A 24 39.56 -49.97 -0.03
N PRO A 25 39.12 -51.23 0.13
CA PRO A 25 37.81 -51.52 0.71
C PRO A 25 37.77 -51.07 2.18
N GLY A 26 36.93 -50.07 2.47
CA GLY A 26 36.67 -49.57 3.83
C GLY A 26 36.69 -48.05 4.02
N SER A 27 37.05 -47.25 3.01
CA SER A 27 37.09 -45.78 3.15
C SER A 27 35.83 -45.12 2.61
N HIS A 28 34.84 -44.87 3.47
CA HIS A 28 33.78 -43.90 3.18
C HIS A 28 34.38 -42.49 3.31
N VAL A 29 34.83 -41.91 2.20
CA VAL A 29 35.08 -40.47 2.13
C VAL A 29 33.72 -39.79 2.21
N ALA A 30 33.43 -39.15 3.34
CA ALA A 30 32.28 -38.26 3.45
C ALA A 30 32.50 -37.09 2.49
N VAL A 31 31.83 -37.12 1.34
CA VAL A 31 31.72 -35.96 0.46
C VAL A 31 30.91 -34.94 1.25
N ALA A 32 31.57 -33.88 1.73
CA ALA A 32 30.89 -32.78 2.38
C ALA A 32 29.80 -32.24 1.43
N ALA A 33 28.57 -32.18 1.93
CA ALA A 33 27.48 -31.55 1.19
C ALA A 33 27.91 -30.11 0.83
N PRO A 34 27.65 -29.65 -0.41
CA PRO A 34 27.95 -28.28 -0.78
C PRO A 34 27.23 -27.33 0.21
N PRO A 35 27.86 -26.21 0.58
CA PRO A 35 27.25 -25.26 1.50
C PRO A 35 25.88 -24.84 0.97
N LEU A 36 24.86 -24.92 1.82
CA LEU A 36 23.51 -24.45 1.50
C LEU A 36 23.59 -22.98 1.11
N VAL A 37 23.36 -22.68 -0.16
CA VAL A 37 23.15 -21.29 -0.60
C VAL A 37 21.91 -20.79 0.16
N PRO A 38 22.01 -19.72 0.96
CA PRO A 38 20.86 -19.20 1.68
C PRO A 38 19.75 -18.86 0.67
N ARG A 39 18.58 -19.49 0.81
CA ARG A 39 17.42 -19.14 -0.01
C ARG A 39 17.03 -17.68 0.32
N PRO A 40 16.71 -16.85 -0.70
CA PRO A 40 16.27 -15.48 -0.44
C PRO A 40 15.08 -15.43 0.52
N PRO A 41 14.95 -14.38 1.35
CA PRO A 41 13.77 -14.19 2.18
C PRO A 41 12.49 -14.13 1.32
N GLN A 42 11.44 -14.85 1.73
CA GLN A 42 10.11 -14.71 1.14
C GLN A 42 9.37 -13.56 1.84
N PHE A 43 9.00 -12.54 1.09
CA PHE A 43 8.15 -11.46 1.59
C PHE A 43 6.68 -11.79 1.33
N VAL A 44 5.82 -11.50 2.30
CA VAL A 44 4.36 -11.56 2.17
C VAL A 44 3.82 -10.20 2.58
N LEU A 45 3.14 -9.51 1.66
CA LEU A 45 2.59 -8.19 1.89
C LEU A 45 1.09 -8.33 2.19
N LEU A 46 0.70 -7.96 3.40
CA LEU A 46 -0.70 -7.96 3.84
C LEU A 46 -1.23 -6.53 3.84
N SER A 47 -2.37 -6.32 3.20
CA SER A 47 -2.98 -5.00 3.10
C SER A 47 -4.49 -5.01 3.32
N TYR A 48 -5.03 -3.88 3.77
CA TYR A 48 -6.47 -3.66 3.94
C TYR A 48 -6.89 -2.37 3.24
N ASP A 49 -7.77 -2.48 2.25
CA ASP A 49 -8.27 -1.34 1.46
C ASP A 49 -9.43 -0.63 2.15
N ASN A 50 -9.65 0.62 1.77
CA ASN A 50 -10.60 1.56 2.35
C ASN A 50 -10.34 1.97 3.80
N ALA A 51 -9.75 1.11 4.64
CA ALA A 51 -9.27 1.35 6.00
C ALA A 51 -10.06 2.35 6.88
N GLY A 52 -11.38 2.48 6.70
CA GLY A 52 -12.23 3.46 7.38
C GLY A 52 -12.95 2.94 8.63
N ASN A 53 -12.99 1.61 8.81
CA ASN A 53 -13.66 0.97 9.94
C ASN A 53 -12.67 0.74 11.09
N TYR A 54 -12.69 1.61 12.11
CA TYR A 54 -11.75 1.54 13.22
C TYR A 54 -11.83 0.23 14.04
N PRO A 55 -13.00 -0.42 14.23
CA PRO A 55 -13.04 -1.76 14.84
C PRO A 55 -12.24 -2.81 14.07
N ILE A 56 -12.35 -2.83 12.73
CA ILE A 56 -11.57 -3.75 11.88
C ILE A 56 -10.08 -3.41 11.94
N VAL A 57 -9.71 -2.13 11.87
CA VAL A 57 -8.31 -1.69 12.00
C VAL A 57 -7.73 -2.18 13.33
N ASN A 58 -8.44 -2.01 14.44
CA ASN A 58 -7.99 -2.48 15.76
C ASN A 58 -7.87 -4.01 15.84
N ARG A 59 -8.81 -4.74 15.23
CA ARG A 59 -8.75 -6.21 15.16
C ARG A 59 -7.52 -6.68 14.39
N LEU A 60 -7.21 -6.04 13.26
CA LEU A 60 -6.05 -6.36 12.43
C LEU A 60 -4.74 -6.02 13.13
N ARG A 61 -4.64 -4.87 13.80
CA ARG A 61 -3.51 -4.50 14.66
C ARG A 61 -3.24 -5.55 15.75
N GLY A 62 -4.28 -5.95 16.49
CA GLY A 62 -4.14 -6.98 17.52
C GLY A 62 -3.72 -8.34 16.98
N MET A 63 -4.13 -8.72 15.76
CA MET A 63 -3.62 -9.92 15.09
C MET A 63 -2.15 -9.77 14.71
N ALA A 64 -1.76 -8.60 14.20
CA ALA A 64 -0.39 -8.30 13.80
C ALA A 64 0.58 -8.40 14.96
N ASP A 65 0.20 -7.83 16.11
CA ASP A 65 0.98 -7.88 17.35
C ASP A 65 1.29 -9.33 17.78
N ARG A 66 0.26 -10.19 17.83
CA ARG A 66 0.41 -11.61 18.19
C ARG A 66 1.28 -12.43 17.23
N THR A 67 1.43 -11.96 15.99
CA THR A 67 2.14 -12.69 14.92
C THR A 67 3.44 -12.00 14.50
N ASN A 68 3.77 -10.87 15.14
CA ASN A 68 4.82 -9.96 14.72
C ASN A 68 4.73 -9.56 13.22
N ALA A 69 3.52 -9.50 12.67
CA ALA A 69 3.31 -9.05 11.31
C ALA A 69 3.34 -7.51 11.23
N ARG A 70 3.54 -6.98 10.02
CA ARG A 70 3.33 -5.57 9.68
C ARG A 70 2.37 -5.50 8.49
N LEU A 71 1.42 -4.58 8.53
CA LEU A 71 0.37 -4.44 7.53
C LEU A 71 0.46 -3.07 6.86
N THR A 72 -0.14 -2.97 5.67
CA THR A 72 -0.42 -1.70 4.98
C THR A 72 -1.92 -1.44 4.95
N PHE A 73 -2.35 -0.32 5.55
CA PHE A 73 -3.73 0.15 5.51
C PHE A 73 -3.88 1.18 4.40
N PHE A 74 -4.56 0.85 3.30
CA PHE A 74 -4.88 1.82 2.25
C PHE A 74 -6.18 2.53 2.63
N LEU A 75 -6.05 3.71 3.21
CA LEU A 75 -7.18 4.51 3.66
C LEU A 75 -7.79 5.29 2.49
N SER A 76 -9.11 5.33 2.40
CA SER A 76 -9.81 6.28 1.53
C SER A 76 -10.09 7.58 2.27
N GLY A 77 -9.74 8.71 1.69
CA GLY A 77 -9.67 9.99 2.41
C GLY A 77 -11.03 10.48 2.91
N VAL A 78 -12.11 10.09 2.25
CA VAL A 78 -13.49 10.40 2.68
C VAL A 78 -13.84 9.87 4.06
N PHE A 79 -13.14 8.87 4.60
CA PHE A 79 -13.37 8.40 5.98
C PHE A 79 -12.74 9.30 7.05
N LEU A 80 -11.98 10.32 6.64
CA LEU A 80 -11.54 11.40 7.53
C LEU A 80 -12.56 12.53 7.62
N LEU A 81 -13.74 12.35 7.01
CA LEU A 81 -14.85 13.30 7.04
C LEU A 81 -16.12 12.58 7.50
N ASP A 82 -16.97 13.29 8.24
CA ASP A 82 -18.37 12.91 8.40
C ASP A 82 -19.25 13.54 7.30
N VAL A 83 -20.54 13.24 7.32
CA VAL A 83 -21.49 13.76 6.33
C VAL A 83 -21.69 15.28 6.44
N ALA A 84 -21.56 15.87 7.63
CA ALA A 84 -21.72 17.31 7.81
C ALA A 84 -20.54 18.10 7.21
N HIS A 85 -19.36 17.50 7.22
CA HIS A 85 -18.12 18.10 6.71
C HIS A 85 -17.75 17.62 5.30
N ARG A 86 -18.60 16.81 4.65
CA ARG A 86 -18.31 16.18 3.36
C ARG A 86 -17.87 17.14 2.24
N THR A 87 -18.37 18.37 2.25
CA THR A 87 -18.09 19.38 1.21
C THR A 87 -16.67 19.95 1.27
N ILE A 88 -15.89 19.62 2.30
CA ILE A 88 -14.43 19.84 2.32
C ILE A 88 -13.78 19.09 1.16
N TYR A 89 -14.24 17.88 0.86
CA TYR A 89 -13.78 17.12 -0.29
C TYR A 89 -14.43 17.63 -1.59
N ARG A 90 -13.60 17.90 -2.59
CA ARG A 90 -13.96 18.44 -3.91
C ARG A 90 -13.45 17.50 -5.00
N PRO A 91 -14.20 16.43 -5.32
CA PRO A 91 -13.79 15.46 -6.32
C PRO A 91 -13.67 16.05 -7.74
N PRO A 92 -12.75 15.55 -8.58
CA PRO A 92 -12.75 15.85 -10.01
C PRO A 92 -14.10 15.51 -10.66
N ASP A 93 -14.58 16.40 -11.53
CA ASP A 93 -15.78 16.25 -12.37
C ASP A 93 -17.09 15.93 -11.62
N ARG A 94 -17.17 16.25 -10.32
CA ARG A 94 -18.31 15.93 -9.47
C ARG A 94 -18.59 17.05 -8.46
N SER A 95 -19.81 17.10 -7.94
CA SER A 95 -20.19 18.08 -6.93
C SER A 95 -19.38 17.89 -5.63
N PRO A 96 -19.05 18.97 -4.90
CA PRO A 96 -18.41 18.88 -3.58
C PRO A 96 -19.16 17.92 -2.64
N GLY A 97 -18.40 17.10 -1.91
CA GLY A 97 -18.95 16.08 -1.00
C GLY A 97 -19.61 14.90 -1.70
N SER A 98 -19.27 14.62 -2.97
CA SER A 98 -19.59 13.36 -3.62
C SER A 98 -18.54 12.31 -3.26
N SER A 99 -18.96 11.07 -2.99
CA SER A 99 -18.11 9.92 -2.72
C SER A 99 -18.78 8.67 -3.27
N ALA A 100 -18.01 7.74 -3.85
CA ALA A 100 -18.54 6.45 -4.28
C ALA A 100 -18.83 5.50 -3.12
N ILE A 101 -18.22 5.75 -1.96
CA ILE A 101 -18.25 4.88 -0.77
C ILE A 101 -18.79 5.62 0.48
N GLY A 102 -19.45 6.75 0.29
CA GLY A 102 -19.92 7.58 1.40
C GLY A 102 -18.77 8.16 2.25
N PHE A 103 -19.09 8.45 3.50
CA PHE A 103 -18.22 9.12 4.48
C PHE A 103 -18.19 8.32 5.78
N GLN A 104 -17.41 8.77 6.76
CA GLN A 104 -17.28 8.02 8.02
C GLN A 104 -18.64 7.71 8.66
N GLY A 105 -18.81 6.42 8.98
CA GLY A 105 -19.99 5.83 9.60
C GLY A 105 -21.29 5.90 8.78
N SER A 106 -21.21 6.25 7.48
CA SER A 106 -22.33 6.16 6.53
C SER A 106 -22.90 4.73 6.42
N TYR A 107 -22.08 3.71 6.67
CA TYR A 107 -22.49 2.30 6.62
C TYR A 107 -23.15 1.79 7.90
N GLU A 108 -22.88 2.44 9.03
CA GLU A 108 -23.41 2.05 10.33
C GLU A 108 -24.55 2.96 10.80
N GLY A 109 -24.99 3.90 9.95
CA GLY A 109 -26.01 4.91 10.27
C GLY A 109 -25.56 5.91 11.34
N ARG A 110 -24.25 6.03 11.58
CA ARG A 110 -23.67 6.89 12.62
C ARG A 110 -22.73 7.89 11.98
N THR A 111 -23.05 9.18 11.97
CA THR A 111 -22.18 10.20 11.39
C THR A 111 -21.78 11.19 12.47
N THR A 112 -20.56 11.08 12.99
CA THR A 112 -20.07 11.98 14.05
C THR A 112 -18.57 12.22 13.92
N GLN A 113 -18.14 13.41 14.36
CA GLN A 113 -16.74 13.77 14.59
C GLN A 113 -16.03 12.73 15.48
N ASP A 114 -16.71 12.16 16.49
CA ASP A 114 -16.16 11.12 17.35
C ASP A 114 -15.73 9.86 16.59
N SER A 115 -16.52 9.44 15.57
CA SER A 115 -16.20 8.27 14.76
C SER A 115 -14.96 8.52 13.89
N VAL A 116 -14.80 9.74 13.39
CA VAL A 116 -13.57 10.16 12.70
C VAL A 116 -12.40 10.16 13.68
N ALA A 117 -12.56 10.74 14.87
CA ALA A 117 -11.52 10.78 15.89
C ALA A 117 -11.06 9.38 16.34
N GLN A 118 -11.97 8.42 16.46
CA GLN A 118 -11.64 7.02 16.76
C GLN A 118 -10.82 6.39 15.63
N LEU A 119 -11.21 6.60 14.38
CA LEU A 119 -10.44 6.11 13.24
C LEU A 119 -9.04 6.69 13.20
N VAL A 120 -8.92 8.01 13.38
CA VAL A 120 -7.63 8.71 13.41
C VAL A 120 -6.74 8.12 14.50
N ARG A 121 -7.24 7.98 15.74
CA ARG A 121 -6.49 7.35 16.84
C ARG A 121 -6.05 5.92 16.50
N SER A 122 -6.93 5.13 15.90
CA SER A 122 -6.62 3.76 15.50
C SER A 122 -5.51 3.68 14.45
N LEU A 123 -5.52 4.57 13.46
CA LEU A 123 -4.52 4.61 12.41
C LEU A 123 -3.18 5.20 12.90
N GLN A 124 -3.21 6.20 13.77
CA GLN A 124 -2.00 6.72 14.43
C GLN A 124 -1.32 5.65 15.25
N ALA A 125 -2.09 4.88 16.03
CA ALA A 125 -1.54 3.77 16.78
C ALA A 125 -0.98 2.68 15.87
N ALA A 126 -1.64 2.38 14.73
CA ALA A 126 -1.08 1.49 13.72
C ALA A 126 0.30 1.97 13.21
N GLN A 127 0.46 3.27 12.95
CA GLN A 127 1.74 3.84 12.53
C GLN A 127 2.81 3.72 13.62
N MET A 128 2.46 3.95 14.90
CA MET A 128 3.38 3.77 16.03
C MET A 128 3.80 2.30 16.21
N GLU A 129 2.93 1.36 15.85
CA GLU A 129 3.19 -0.09 15.85
C GLU A 129 4.04 -0.54 14.64
N GLY A 130 4.39 0.39 13.73
CA GLY A 130 5.20 0.14 12.55
C GLY A 130 4.42 -0.36 11.34
N HIS A 131 3.09 -0.22 11.34
CA HIS A 131 2.27 -0.45 10.15
C HIS A 131 2.34 0.76 9.21
N GLU A 132 2.06 0.52 7.93
CA GLU A 132 1.95 1.58 6.93
C GLU A 132 0.51 2.05 6.79
N VAL A 133 0.32 3.36 6.61
CA VAL A 133 -0.94 3.94 6.14
C VAL A 133 -0.66 4.57 4.78
N GLY A 134 -1.18 3.93 3.73
CA GLY A 134 -1.08 4.37 2.35
C GLY A 134 -2.38 5.00 1.85
N SER A 135 -2.32 5.61 0.66
CA SER A 135 -3.51 6.21 0.04
C SER A 135 -4.30 5.20 -0.77
N HIS A 136 -5.61 5.22 -0.60
CA HIS A 136 -6.57 4.63 -1.52
C HIS A 136 -7.32 5.72 -2.32
N LEU A 137 -6.64 6.86 -2.53
CA LEU A 137 -7.23 8.12 -2.99
C LEU A 137 -8.33 8.62 -2.04
N VAL A 138 -9.13 9.60 -2.45
CA VAL A 138 -10.11 10.24 -1.56
C VAL A 138 -11.49 9.65 -1.79
N GLY A 139 -12.08 9.84 -2.98
CA GLY A 139 -13.51 9.56 -3.23
C GLY A 139 -13.86 8.17 -3.75
N HIS A 140 -12.87 7.33 -4.05
CA HIS A 140 -13.05 5.94 -4.51
C HIS A 140 -13.85 5.80 -5.83
N PHE A 141 -13.68 6.71 -6.79
CA PHE A 141 -14.40 6.64 -8.07
C PHE A 141 -13.73 5.69 -9.06
N CYS A 142 -14.41 4.62 -9.43
CA CYS A 142 -13.92 3.64 -10.41
C CYS A 142 -14.47 3.88 -11.82
N GLY A 143 -13.83 3.29 -12.84
CA GLY A 143 -14.30 3.25 -14.22
C GLY A 143 -14.01 4.54 -15.00
N ALA A 144 -14.54 4.59 -16.23
CA ALA A 144 -14.28 5.66 -17.20
C ALA A 144 -14.73 7.06 -16.75
N THR A 145 -15.71 7.17 -15.85
CA THR A 145 -16.14 8.46 -15.26
C THR A 145 -15.50 8.72 -13.89
N GLY A 146 -14.54 7.89 -13.50
CA GLY A 146 -13.70 8.02 -12.32
C GLY A 146 -12.24 7.93 -12.72
N ILE A 147 -11.43 7.21 -11.93
CA ILE A 147 -9.98 7.14 -12.12
C ILE A 147 -9.56 6.57 -13.49
N GLY A 148 -10.41 5.80 -14.17
CA GLY A 148 -10.14 5.29 -15.52
C GLY A 148 -10.11 6.40 -16.59
N GLY A 149 -10.82 7.50 -16.36
CA GLY A 149 -10.86 8.67 -17.26
C GLY A 149 -10.05 9.87 -16.77
N TRP A 150 -9.47 9.81 -15.57
CA TRP A 150 -8.77 10.94 -14.98
C TRP A 150 -7.46 11.27 -15.70
N THR A 151 -7.24 12.57 -15.87
CA THR A 151 -5.96 13.14 -16.29
C THR A 151 -4.96 13.18 -15.13
N ARG A 152 -3.67 13.30 -15.44
CA ARG A 152 -2.61 13.52 -14.44
C ARG A 152 -2.93 14.68 -13.49
N ALA A 153 -3.49 15.77 -14.00
CA ALA A 153 -3.84 16.94 -13.19
C ALA A 153 -4.95 16.62 -12.17
N GLN A 154 -5.92 15.78 -12.55
CA GLN A 154 -6.97 15.33 -11.65
C GLN A 154 -6.43 14.37 -10.59
N PHE A 155 -5.52 13.46 -10.94
CA PHE A 155 -4.80 12.65 -9.94
C PHE A 155 -3.99 13.52 -8.97
N ALA A 156 -3.29 14.54 -9.47
CA ALA A 156 -2.54 15.46 -8.62
C ALA A 156 -3.46 16.24 -7.67
N ALA A 157 -4.62 16.71 -8.15
CA ALA A 157 -5.63 17.36 -7.31
C ALA A 157 -6.22 16.41 -6.25
N GLU A 158 -6.45 15.14 -6.59
CA GLU A 158 -6.89 14.12 -5.65
C GLU A 158 -5.85 13.88 -4.55
N LEU A 159 -4.56 13.75 -4.93
CA LEU A 159 -3.45 13.54 -3.99
C LEU A 159 -3.19 14.77 -3.11
N ALA A 160 -3.38 15.97 -3.62
CA ALA A 160 -3.29 17.20 -2.82
C ALA A 160 -4.40 17.25 -1.75
N GLN A 161 -5.62 16.85 -2.10
CA GLN A 161 -6.71 16.74 -1.14
C GLN A 161 -6.47 15.63 -0.12
N TRP A 162 -5.93 14.48 -0.56
CA TRP A 162 -5.48 13.43 0.34
C TRP A 162 -4.49 13.97 1.39
N ALA A 163 -3.45 14.66 0.95
CA ALA A 163 -2.44 15.24 1.83
C ALA A 163 -3.06 16.24 2.83
N SER A 164 -3.98 17.10 2.36
CA SER A 164 -4.70 18.06 3.21
C SER A 164 -5.58 17.36 4.26
N LEU A 165 -6.29 16.30 3.87
CA LEU A 165 -7.15 15.55 4.78
C LEU A 165 -6.34 14.80 5.85
N THR A 166 -5.21 14.18 5.49
CA THR A 166 -4.36 13.47 6.45
C THR A 166 -3.51 14.40 7.32
N GLY A 167 -3.06 15.53 6.77
CA GLY A 167 -2.18 16.47 7.45
C GLY A 167 -2.90 17.38 8.45
N ASP A 168 -4.14 17.74 8.17
CA ASP A 168 -4.90 18.74 8.93
C ASP A 168 -6.28 18.22 9.41
N VAL A 169 -6.44 16.91 9.63
CA VAL A 169 -7.75 16.33 10.00
C VAL A 169 -8.38 17.01 11.23
N ASP A 170 -7.59 17.38 12.23
CA ASP A 170 -8.08 18.09 13.42
C ASP A 170 -8.76 19.41 13.05
N ARG A 171 -8.13 20.19 12.17
CA ARG A 171 -8.70 21.45 11.69
C ARG A 171 -9.92 21.20 10.81
N ASN A 172 -9.84 20.24 9.89
CA ASN A 172 -10.91 19.94 8.95
C ASN A 172 -12.18 19.44 9.67
N MET A 173 -12.01 18.75 10.79
CA MET A 173 -13.08 18.13 11.56
C MET A 173 -13.32 18.79 12.92
N GLY A 174 -12.69 19.92 13.23
CA GLY A 174 -12.83 20.60 14.52
C GLY A 174 -12.54 19.70 15.73
N LEU A 175 -11.59 18.78 15.62
CA LEU A 175 -11.22 17.86 16.70
C LEU A 175 -10.24 18.54 17.68
N ALA A 176 -10.24 18.09 18.94
CA ALA A 176 -9.19 18.47 19.88
C ALA A 176 -7.81 18.01 19.35
N SER A 177 -6.79 18.86 19.50
CA SER A 177 -5.45 18.63 18.94
C SER A 177 -4.89 17.25 19.29
N GLY A 178 -4.43 16.52 18.27
CA GLY A 178 -3.79 15.22 18.44
C GLY A 178 -3.97 14.25 17.27
N GLY A 179 -4.69 14.60 16.21
CA GLY A 179 -5.08 13.72 15.11
C GLY A 179 -4.22 13.79 13.85
N VAL A 180 -3.01 14.35 13.89
CA VAL A 180 -2.14 14.32 12.69
C VAL A 180 -1.81 12.88 12.32
N LEU A 181 -2.34 12.40 11.19
CA LEU A 181 -1.82 11.21 10.53
C LEU A 181 -0.54 11.64 9.83
N ARG A 182 0.61 11.35 10.47
CA ARG A 182 1.93 11.55 9.86
C ARG A 182 2.15 10.49 8.77
N ALA A 183 1.26 10.44 7.79
CA ALA A 183 1.33 9.57 6.64
C ALA A 183 1.92 10.37 5.46
N PRO A 184 3.25 10.53 5.35
CA PRO A 184 3.80 10.89 4.07
C PRO A 184 3.33 9.82 3.07
N LEU A 185 2.81 10.25 1.93
CA LEU A 185 2.37 9.35 0.86
C LEU A 185 3.59 8.53 0.38
N ARG A 186 3.80 7.34 0.96
CA ARG A 186 4.87 6.41 0.57
C ARG A 186 4.39 5.32 -0.38
N GLY A 187 3.12 4.98 -0.26
CA GLY A 187 2.45 3.98 -1.07
C GLY A 187 0.99 4.34 -1.28
N GLY A 188 0.44 3.89 -2.40
CA GLY A 188 -0.98 3.96 -2.63
C GLY A 188 -1.46 2.87 -3.60
N ARG A 189 -2.76 2.63 -3.56
CA ARG A 189 -3.46 1.68 -4.41
C ARG A 189 -4.66 2.38 -5.01
N THR A 190 -4.83 2.27 -6.32
CA THR A 190 -5.97 2.86 -6.98
C THR A 190 -7.27 2.11 -6.64
N PRO A 191 -8.41 2.81 -6.45
CA PRO A 191 -9.72 2.20 -6.29
C PRO A 191 -10.04 1.18 -7.39
N CYS A 192 -10.63 0.05 -7.02
CA CYS A 192 -10.97 -1.03 -7.96
C CYS A 192 -9.78 -1.58 -8.80
N LEU A 193 -8.53 -1.26 -8.44
CA LEU A 193 -7.33 -1.59 -9.22
C LEU A 193 -7.37 -1.04 -10.66
N ASP A 194 -8.03 0.10 -10.83
CA ASP A 194 -8.28 0.76 -12.12
C ASP A 194 -7.42 2.03 -12.27
N GLY A 195 -7.51 2.69 -13.43
CA GLY A 195 -6.81 3.92 -13.78
C GLY A 195 -5.79 3.72 -14.89
N ASN A 196 -5.43 4.82 -15.55
CA ASN A 196 -4.37 4.82 -16.56
C ASN A 196 -2.99 5.06 -15.91
N PRO A 197 -2.05 4.10 -15.93
CA PRO A 197 -0.72 4.24 -15.33
C PRO A 197 0.06 5.45 -15.83
N ASP A 198 -0.09 5.82 -17.11
CA ASP A 198 0.58 6.99 -17.69
C ASP A 198 0.10 8.31 -17.09
N GLN A 199 -1.11 8.32 -16.51
CA GLN A 199 -1.68 9.47 -15.83
C GLN A 199 -1.33 9.48 -14.34
N TYR A 200 -1.51 8.34 -13.65
CA TYR A 200 -1.35 8.33 -12.20
C TYR A 200 0.10 8.15 -11.74
N LEU A 201 0.94 7.31 -12.36
CA LEU A 201 2.31 7.10 -11.86
C LEU A 201 3.12 8.40 -11.79
N PRO A 202 3.06 9.31 -12.79
CA PRO A 202 3.76 10.60 -12.69
C PRO A 202 3.15 11.57 -11.67
N ALA A 203 1.89 11.37 -11.26
CA ALA A 203 1.27 12.15 -10.19
C ALA A 203 1.71 11.67 -8.80
N PHE A 204 1.94 10.35 -8.63
CA PHE A 204 2.40 9.76 -7.37
C PHE A 204 3.90 9.97 -7.10
N ALA A 205 4.68 10.33 -8.12
CA ALA A 205 6.13 10.53 -8.02
C ALA A 205 6.54 11.96 -7.60
N GLY A 206 5.60 12.91 -7.54
CA GLY A 206 5.82 14.31 -7.17
C GLY A 206 5.36 14.61 -5.75
#